data_AF-A0A087U0T1-F1
#
_entry.id   AF-A0A087U0T1-F1
#
_cell.length_a   1.000
_cell.length_b   1.000
_cell.length_c   1.000
_cell.angle_alpha   90.00
_cell.angle_beta   90.00
_cell.angle_gamma   90.00
#
_symmetry.space_group_name_H-M   'P 1'
#
loop_
_entity.id
_entity.type
_entity.pdbx_description
1 polymer ?
#
loop_
_entity_poly.entity_id
_entity_poly.type
_entity_poly.pdbx_seq_one_letter_code
_entity_poly.pdbx_strand_id
1 'polypeptide(L)'
;MFELSLKQLLHSITAMMLYDTDSTLLVQGACLKYFPYAIPDVLSVFDGKELSNILVELISNVPKDRLTKQKMMCVNDLVHSALFKIPECRHILLPMICAQVRPLLEKKDEMELCIKIISDIMVTLYNRGIGATHNDISELMLSILRTIIQCVVHLERCNPLVGNVVAMMISVLRQMTPYHYNQYISNFVTKTDLLDFIMEILLVFRDLVSKAVYPTDWNEMIMLQNSIILKALRHFSVTIRDRFTNPFEYQVWNNFFHCAIAFLTQDALQLENFSQNKRNKIILRYKDMRRETGFEIRAMWFNLG
;
A
#
# COMPACT_ATOMS: atom_id res chain seq x y z
N MET A 1 -1.58 -36.43 21.06
CA MET A 1 -1.71 -37.39 19.93
C MET A 1 -2.43 -36.74 18.75
N PHE A 2 -3.64 -36.22 18.94
CA PHE A 2 -4.41 -35.54 17.88
C PHE A 2 -3.67 -34.36 17.23
N GLU A 3 -3.17 -33.41 18.02
CA GLU A 3 -2.45 -32.23 17.51
C GLU A 3 -1.21 -32.60 16.67
N LEU A 4 -0.44 -33.61 17.10
CA LEU A 4 0.70 -34.12 16.35
C LEU A 4 0.27 -34.75 15.01
N SER A 5 -0.81 -35.53 15.01
CA SER A 5 -1.36 -36.10 13.77
C SER A 5 -1.89 -35.02 12.82
N LEU A 6 -2.53 -33.97 13.35
CA LEU A 6 -2.99 -32.83 12.57
C LEU A 6 -1.79 -32.08 11.97
N LYS A 7 -0.74 -31.82 12.74
CA LYS A 7 0.51 -31.23 12.25
C LYS A 7 1.12 -32.04 11.10
N GLN A 8 1.20 -33.36 11.24
CA GLN A 8 1.72 -34.26 10.19
C GLN A 8 0.86 -34.23 8.92
N LEU A 9 -0.46 -34.17 9.07
CA LEU A 9 -1.39 -34.01 7.95
C LEU A 9 -1.16 -32.67 7.23
N LEU A 10 -1.06 -31.58 7.98
CA LEU A 10 -0.81 -30.25 7.45
C LEU A 10 0.51 -30.16 6.67
N HIS A 11 1.59 -30.76 7.19
CA HIS A 11 2.85 -30.83 6.46
C HIS A 11 2.76 -31.70 5.20
N SER A 12 1.97 -32.78 5.24
CA SER A 12 1.76 -33.65 4.07
C SER A 12 0.97 -32.93 2.96
N ILE A 13 -0.05 -32.14 3.34
CA ILE A 13 -0.78 -31.26 2.42
C ILE A 13 0.18 -30.20 1.83
N THR A 14 1.01 -29.60 2.68
CA THR A 14 2.00 -28.59 2.28
C THR A 14 3.04 -29.15 1.30
N ALA A 15 3.50 -30.38 1.51
CA ALA A 15 4.40 -31.08 0.60
C ALA A 15 3.73 -31.39 -0.73
N MET A 16 2.44 -31.74 -0.74
CA MET A 16 1.67 -31.99 -1.96
C MET A 16 1.58 -30.73 -2.85
N MET A 17 1.64 -29.53 -2.28
CA MET A 17 1.63 -28.29 -3.05
C MET A 17 2.86 -28.11 -3.95
N LEU A 18 3.98 -28.81 -3.68
CA LEU A 18 5.22 -28.72 -4.49
C LEU A 18 5.11 -29.41 -5.85
N TYR A 19 4.18 -30.34 -6.02
CA TYR A 19 4.08 -31.12 -7.25
C TYR A 19 3.62 -30.24 -8.43
N ASP A 20 4.24 -30.43 -9.58
CA ASP A 20 3.93 -29.77 -10.84
C ASP A 20 3.09 -30.66 -11.79
N THR A 21 2.81 -31.90 -11.40
CA THR A 21 2.08 -32.88 -12.20
C THR A 21 0.60 -32.53 -12.36
N ASP A 22 -0.01 -32.80 -13.51
CA ASP A 22 -1.43 -32.53 -13.74
C ASP A 22 -2.37 -33.32 -12.80
N SER A 23 -1.92 -34.50 -12.34
CA SER A 23 -2.64 -35.32 -11.38
C SER A 23 -2.92 -34.62 -10.05
N THR A 24 -2.11 -33.63 -9.68
CA THR A 24 -2.25 -32.88 -8.41
C THR A 24 -3.03 -31.58 -8.58
N LEU A 25 -3.30 -31.14 -9.81
CA LEU A 25 -3.88 -29.81 -10.10
C LEU A 25 -5.23 -29.58 -9.40
N LEU A 26 -6.13 -30.56 -9.50
CA LEU A 26 -7.47 -30.47 -8.91
C LEU A 26 -7.42 -30.45 -7.38
N VAL A 27 -6.58 -31.29 -6.77
CA VAL A 27 -6.48 -31.36 -5.29
C VAL A 27 -5.75 -30.16 -4.71
N GLN A 28 -4.73 -29.62 -5.40
CA GLN A 28 -4.08 -28.36 -5.03
C GLN A 28 -5.07 -27.18 -5.10
N GLY A 29 -5.84 -27.10 -6.19
CA GLY A 29 -6.88 -26.08 -6.35
C GLY A 29 -7.97 -26.19 -5.28
N ALA A 30 -8.42 -27.40 -4.95
CA ALA A 30 -9.38 -27.63 -3.88
C ALA A 30 -8.80 -27.25 -2.50
N CYS A 31 -7.54 -27.60 -2.24
CA CYS A 31 -6.85 -27.22 -1.01
C CYS A 31 -6.82 -25.69 -0.83
N LEU A 32 -6.34 -24.95 -1.83
CA LEU A 32 -6.29 -23.49 -1.80
C LEU A 32 -7.68 -22.87 -1.61
N LYS A 33 -8.71 -23.45 -2.24
CA LYS A 33 -10.08 -22.94 -2.15
C LYS A 33 -10.71 -23.19 -0.78
N TYR A 34 -10.53 -24.36 -0.19
CA TYR A 34 -11.33 -24.78 0.97
C TYR A 34 -10.58 -24.66 2.31
N PHE A 35 -9.24 -24.68 2.30
CA PHE A 35 -8.45 -24.61 3.53
C PHE A 35 -8.75 -23.36 4.37
N PRO A 36 -8.89 -22.13 3.81
CA PRO A 36 -9.17 -20.94 4.61
C PRO A 36 -10.44 -21.05 5.47
N TYR A 37 -11.44 -21.82 5.02
CA TYR A 37 -12.71 -22.01 5.72
C TYR A 37 -12.60 -22.97 6.91
N ALA A 38 -11.56 -23.80 6.95
CA ALA A 38 -11.28 -24.70 8.08
C ALA A 38 -10.48 -24.02 9.21
N ILE A 39 -9.92 -22.82 8.97
CA ILE A 39 -9.08 -22.11 9.94
C ILE A 39 -9.74 -21.93 11.31
N PRO A 40 -11.02 -21.50 11.42
CA PRO A 40 -11.66 -21.34 12.74
C PRO A 40 -11.67 -22.63 13.55
N ASP A 41 -11.94 -23.76 12.91
CA ASP A 41 -11.97 -25.08 13.55
C ASP A 41 -10.56 -25.54 13.93
N VAL A 42 -9.57 -25.35 13.05
CA VAL A 42 -8.17 -25.69 13.33
C VAL A 42 -7.64 -24.87 14.51
N LEU A 43 -7.98 -23.59 14.60
CA LEU A 43 -7.58 -22.71 15.69
C LEU A 43 -8.15 -23.10 17.06
N SER A 44 -9.20 -23.94 17.10
CA SER A 44 -9.72 -24.46 18.37
C SER A 44 -8.79 -25.48 19.04
N VAL A 45 -7.85 -26.05 18.28
CA VAL A 45 -7.02 -27.20 18.68
C VAL A 45 -5.56 -27.08 18.24
N PHE A 46 -5.17 -25.98 17.60
CA PHE A 46 -3.85 -25.79 17.02
C PHE A 46 -3.39 -24.33 17.18
N ASP A 47 -2.09 -24.13 17.42
CA ASP A 47 -1.53 -22.79 17.60
C ASP A 47 -1.59 -21.96 16.30
N GLY A 48 -2.10 -20.73 16.40
CA GLY A 48 -2.28 -19.87 15.24
C GLY A 48 -0.98 -19.40 14.60
N LYS A 49 0.09 -19.23 15.39
CA LYS A 49 1.41 -18.83 14.89
C LYS A 49 2.03 -19.97 14.09
N GLU A 50 1.96 -21.18 14.61
CA GLU A 50 2.42 -22.39 13.90
C GLU A 50 1.61 -22.62 12.62
N LEU A 51 0.28 -22.50 12.69
CA LEU A 51 -0.59 -22.59 11.51
C LEU A 51 -0.23 -21.55 10.44
N SER A 52 0.09 -20.32 10.86
CA SER A 52 0.51 -19.25 9.96
C SER A 52 1.80 -19.60 9.21
N ASN A 53 2.77 -20.24 9.88
CA ASN A 53 4.00 -20.71 9.22
C ASN A 53 3.71 -21.80 8.18
N ILE A 54 2.87 -22.77 8.54
CA ILE A 54 2.43 -23.84 7.61
C ILE A 54 1.71 -23.23 6.40
N LEU A 55 0.83 -22.26 6.60
CA LEU A 55 0.12 -21.58 5.51
C LEU A 55 1.06 -20.80 4.58
N VAL A 56 2.11 -20.17 5.13
CA VAL A 56 3.15 -19.53 4.33
C VAL A 56 3.85 -20.55 3.44
N GLU A 57 4.24 -21.71 3.98
CA GLU A 57 4.85 -22.80 3.22
C GLU A 57 3.90 -23.35 2.17
N LEU A 58 2.64 -23.63 2.53
CA LEU A 58 1.60 -24.15 1.64
C LEU A 58 1.42 -23.26 0.41
N ILE A 59 1.32 -21.95 0.60
CA ILE A 59 1.14 -20.98 -0.49
C ILE A 59 2.42 -20.81 -1.31
N SER A 60 3.58 -20.77 -0.66
CA SER A 60 4.87 -20.58 -1.32
C SER A 60 5.33 -21.79 -2.11
N ASN A 61 4.88 -22.99 -1.73
CA ASN A 61 5.20 -24.24 -2.40
C ASN A 61 4.49 -24.42 -3.75
N VAL A 62 3.41 -23.66 -4.01
CA VAL A 62 2.73 -23.71 -5.31
C VAL A 62 3.71 -23.27 -6.40
N PRO A 63 3.98 -24.10 -7.42
CA PRO A 63 4.90 -23.77 -8.50
C PRO A 63 4.58 -22.43 -9.17
N LYS A 64 5.63 -21.77 -9.66
CA LYS A 64 5.49 -20.48 -10.34
C LYS A 64 4.53 -20.60 -11.54
N ASP A 65 3.68 -19.58 -11.71
CA ASP A 65 2.67 -19.48 -12.77
C ASP A 65 1.59 -20.60 -12.76
N ARG A 66 1.60 -21.48 -11.75
CA ARG A 66 0.57 -22.49 -11.51
C ARG A 66 -0.47 -21.99 -10.52
N LEU A 67 -1.75 -22.18 -10.84
CA LEU A 67 -2.87 -21.83 -9.95
C LEU A 67 -2.83 -20.38 -9.43
N THR A 68 -2.26 -19.44 -10.20
CA THR A 68 -2.04 -18.05 -9.76
C THR A 68 -3.31 -17.44 -9.19
N LYS A 69 -4.43 -17.55 -9.90
CA LYS A 69 -5.72 -17.03 -9.45
C LYS A 69 -6.21 -17.69 -8.16
N GLN A 70 -6.19 -19.02 -8.08
CA GLN A 70 -6.63 -19.76 -6.89
C GLN A 70 -5.75 -19.45 -5.68
N LYS A 71 -4.43 -19.29 -5.89
CA LYS A 71 -3.48 -18.88 -4.86
C LYS A 71 -3.83 -17.50 -4.32
N MET A 72 -4.09 -16.54 -5.20
CA MET A 72 -4.46 -15.18 -4.79
C MET A 72 -5.85 -15.11 -4.14
N MET A 73 -6.80 -15.96 -4.56
CA MET A 73 -8.08 -16.11 -3.86
C MET A 73 -7.90 -16.67 -2.44
N CYS A 74 -7.05 -17.68 -2.27
CA CYS A 74 -6.67 -18.20 -0.95
C CYS A 74 -6.05 -17.10 -0.08
N VAL A 75 -5.09 -16.34 -0.62
CA VAL A 75 -4.48 -15.18 0.06
C VAL A 75 -5.54 -14.16 0.48
N ASN A 76 -6.50 -13.83 -0.39
CA ASN A 76 -7.60 -12.94 -0.05
C ASN A 76 -8.44 -13.51 1.10
N ASP A 77 -8.77 -14.79 1.08
CA ASP A 77 -9.56 -15.43 2.15
C ASP A 77 -8.78 -15.48 3.48
N LEU A 78 -7.45 -15.62 3.44
CA LEU A 78 -6.60 -15.51 4.63
C LEU A 78 -6.65 -14.12 5.26
N VAL A 79 -6.64 -13.04 4.47
CA VAL A 79 -6.80 -11.66 4.98
C VAL A 79 -8.12 -11.48 5.75
N HIS A 80 -9.17 -12.20 5.35
CA HIS A 80 -10.49 -12.15 6.00
C HIS A 80 -10.64 -13.15 7.16
N SER A 81 -9.65 -14.01 7.40
CA SER A 81 -9.70 -15.07 8.41
C SER A 81 -9.49 -14.55 9.84
N ALA A 82 -9.74 -15.43 10.83
CA ALA A 82 -9.44 -15.14 12.23
C ALA A 82 -7.94 -14.97 12.51
N LEU A 83 -7.06 -15.63 11.75
CA LEU A 83 -5.61 -15.49 11.89
C LEU A 83 -5.17 -14.05 11.65
N PHE A 84 -5.69 -13.40 10.62
CA PHE A 84 -5.27 -12.05 10.27
C PHE A 84 -5.76 -10.99 11.27
N LYS A 85 -6.59 -11.35 12.25
CA LYS A 85 -6.95 -10.47 13.37
C LYS A 85 -5.92 -10.53 14.51
N ILE A 86 -5.08 -11.57 14.55
CA ILE A 86 -4.09 -11.81 15.59
C ILE A 86 -2.75 -11.19 15.16
N PRO A 87 -2.18 -10.22 15.91
CA PRO A 87 -0.95 -9.51 15.51
C PRO A 87 0.24 -10.44 15.20
N GLU A 88 0.45 -11.49 15.99
CA GLU A 88 1.55 -12.44 15.82
C GLU A 88 1.41 -13.27 14.55
N CYS A 89 0.18 -13.60 14.17
CA CYS A 89 -0.13 -14.32 12.94
C CYS A 89 0.01 -13.40 11.71
N ARG A 90 -0.49 -12.16 11.80
CA ARG A 90 -0.28 -11.16 10.73
C ARG A 90 1.19 -10.92 10.46
N HIS A 91 2.03 -10.83 11.48
CA HIS A 91 3.47 -10.64 11.32
C HIS A 91 4.12 -11.72 10.45
N ILE A 92 3.58 -12.94 10.45
CA ILE A 92 4.05 -14.06 9.62
C ILE A 92 3.41 -14.03 8.23
N LEU A 93 2.10 -13.80 8.17
CA LEU A 93 1.33 -13.88 6.93
C LEU A 93 1.59 -12.68 6.00
N LEU A 94 1.69 -11.48 6.54
CA LEU A 94 1.74 -10.25 5.76
C LEU A 94 2.95 -10.15 4.82
N PRO A 95 4.19 -10.51 5.23
CA PRO A 95 5.33 -10.54 4.32
C PRO A 95 5.11 -11.51 3.14
N MET A 96 4.54 -12.70 3.42
CA MET A 96 4.20 -13.67 2.37
C MET A 96 3.15 -13.09 1.41
N ILE A 97 2.10 -12.45 1.92
CA ILE A 97 1.06 -11.83 1.09
C ILE A 97 1.67 -10.75 0.19
N CYS A 98 2.54 -9.90 0.73
CA CYS A 98 3.24 -8.88 -0.05
C CYS A 98 4.13 -9.51 -1.15
N ALA A 99 4.81 -10.60 -0.84
CA ALA A 99 5.63 -11.34 -1.80
C ALA A 99 4.80 -11.99 -2.94
N GLN A 100 3.53 -12.32 -2.70
CA GLN A 100 2.62 -12.79 -3.76
C GLN A 100 2.03 -11.64 -4.59
N VAL A 101 1.66 -10.54 -3.94
CA VAL A 101 1.02 -9.37 -4.59
C VAL A 101 1.99 -8.58 -5.47
N ARG A 102 3.20 -8.30 -4.96
CA ARG A 102 4.20 -7.45 -5.65
C ARG A 102 4.47 -7.88 -7.10
N PRO A 103 4.86 -9.14 -7.40
CA PRO A 103 5.20 -9.52 -8.77
C PRO A 103 4.01 -9.47 -9.74
N LEU A 104 2.79 -9.64 -9.23
CA LEU A 104 1.57 -9.54 -10.05
C LEU A 104 1.26 -8.09 -10.41
N LEU A 105 1.42 -7.15 -9.45
CA LEU A 105 1.31 -5.72 -9.73
C LEU A 105 2.37 -5.25 -10.74
N GLU A 106 3.61 -5.71 -10.61
CA GLU A 106 4.71 -5.38 -11.55
C GLU A 106 4.43 -5.90 -12.96
N LYS A 107 3.88 -7.10 -13.09
CA LYS A 107 3.49 -7.71 -14.37
C LYS A 107 2.15 -7.20 -14.92
N LYS A 108 1.40 -6.42 -14.13
CA LYS A 108 0.01 -6.02 -14.43
C LYS A 108 -0.93 -7.21 -14.60
N ASP A 109 -0.70 -8.28 -13.85
CA ASP A 109 -1.50 -9.52 -13.84
C ASP A 109 -2.39 -9.60 -12.59
N GLU A 110 -3.61 -10.13 -12.72
CA GLU A 110 -4.61 -10.23 -11.63
C GLU A 110 -4.72 -8.95 -10.76
N MET A 111 -4.58 -7.76 -11.38
CA MET A 111 -4.46 -6.48 -10.66
C MET A 111 -5.66 -6.19 -9.77
N GLU A 112 -6.88 -6.49 -10.23
CA GLU A 112 -8.11 -6.29 -9.45
C GLU A 112 -8.05 -7.02 -8.11
N LEU A 113 -7.58 -8.26 -8.12
CA LEU A 113 -7.47 -9.08 -6.93
C LEU A 113 -6.34 -8.57 -6.02
N CYS A 114 -5.21 -8.15 -6.59
CA CYS A 114 -4.12 -7.51 -5.84
C CYS A 114 -4.57 -6.22 -5.14
N ILE A 115 -5.27 -5.35 -5.86
CA ILE A 115 -5.82 -4.09 -5.32
C ILE A 115 -6.82 -4.39 -4.20
N LYS A 116 -7.69 -5.39 -4.40
CA LYS A 116 -8.65 -5.82 -3.38
C LYS A 116 -7.94 -6.29 -2.12
N ILE A 117 -6.97 -7.19 -2.23
CA ILE A 117 -6.21 -7.75 -1.10
C ILE A 117 -5.56 -6.64 -0.29
N ILE A 118 -4.81 -5.74 -0.93
CA ILE A 118 -4.14 -4.65 -0.21
C ILE A 118 -5.16 -3.68 0.40
N SER A 119 -6.24 -3.36 -0.32
CA SER A 119 -7.29 -2.49 0.21
C SER A 119 -7.94 -3.08 1.46
N ASP A 120 -8.28 -4.38 1.44
CA ASP A 120 -8.88 -5.09 2.56
C ASP A 120 -7.91 -5.20 3.76
N ILE A 121 -6.60 -5.38 3.49
CA ILE A 121 -5.55 -5.27 4.52
C ILE A 121 -5.54 -3.86 5.12
N MET A 122 -5.49 -2.80 4.31
CA MET A 122 -5.42 -1.43 4.81
C MET A 122 -6.67 -1.07 5.64
N VAL A 123 -7.85 -1.54 5.25
CA VAL A 123 -9.10 -1.37 6.01
C VAL A 123 -9.00 -2.08 7.35
N THR A 124 -8.48 -3.32 7.36
CA THR A 124 -8.26 -4.09 8.57
C THR A 124 -7.27 -3.38 9.51
N LEU A 125 -6.13 -2.91 8.99
CA LEU A 125 -5.10 -2.19 9.75
C LEU A 125 -5.54 -0.83 10.30
N TYR A 126 -6.54 -0.20 9.66
CA TYR A 126 -7.12 1.04 10.15
C TYR A 126 -8.09 0.81 11.33
N ASN A 127 -8.55 -0.42 11.56
CA ASN A 127 -9.46 -0.74 12.64
C ASN A 127 -8.73 -0.74 14.00
N ARG A 128 -9.23 0.02 14.97
CA ARG A 128 -8.63 0.12 16.31
C ARG A 128 -8.76 -1.17 17.14
N GLY A 129 -9.62 -2.10 16.74
CA GLY A 129 -9.92 -3.33 17.49
C GLY A 129 -8.99 -4.52 17.23
N ILE A 130 -8.00 -4.41 16.34
CA ILE A 130 -7.19 -5.54 15.86
C ILE A 130 -5.75 -5.57 16.41
N GLY A 131 -5.52 -4.88 17.52
CA GLY A 131 -4.20 -4.79 18.17
C GLY A 131 -3.26 -3.78 17.51
N ALA A 132 -1.97 -3.88 17.82
CA ALA A 132 -0.94 -3.00 17.28
C ALA A 132 -0.74 -3.26 15.79
N THR A 133 -0.71 -2.20 14.97
CA THR A 133 -0.58 -2.28 13.50
C THR A 133 0.69 -1.61 12.96
N HIS A 134 1.53 -1.09 13.85
CA HIS A 134 2.69 -0.27 13.50
C HIS A 134 3.69 -1.02 12.60
N ASN A 135 4.06 -2.25 12.98
CA ASN A 135 4.99 -3.06 12.19
C ASN A 135 4.36 -3.54 10.88
N ASP A 136 3.04 -3.74 10.83
CA ASP A 136 2.34 -4.12 9.60
C ASP A 136 2.36 -2.99 8.57
N ILE A 137 2.18 -1.74 9.01
CA ILE A 137 2.32 -0.57 8.13
C ILE A 137 3.76 -0.45 7.64
N SER A 138 4.74 -0.74 8.48
CA SER A 138 6.16 -0.77 8.08
C SER A 138 6.41 -1.83 7.00
N GLU A 139 5.88 -3.03 7.17
CA GLU A 139 5.96 -4.12 6.19
C GLU A 139 5.33 -3.71 4.85
N LEU A 140 4.09 -3.21 4.85
CA LEU A 140 3.43 -2.78 3.61
C LEU A 140 4.16 -1.64 2.91
N MET A 141 4.58 -0.63 3.66
CA MET A 141 5.26 0.51 3.05
C MET A 141 6.61 0.08 2.43
N LEU A 142 7.40 -0.76 3.10
CA LEU A 142 8.66 -1.28 2.54
C LEU A 142 8.43 -2.27 1.39
N SER A 143 7.39 -3.10 1.48
CA SER A 143 7.17 -4.23 0.59
C SER A 143 6.32 -3.91 -0.63
N ILE A 144 5.50 -2.85 -0.67
CA ILE A 144 4.65 -2.59 -1.85
C ILE A 144 4.54 -1.12 -2.27
N LEU A 145 4.93 -0.13 -1.45
CA LEU A 145 4.66 1.29 -1.76
C LEU A 145 5.27 1.74 -3.08
N ARG A 146 6.56 1.46 -3.33
CA ARG A 146 7.21 1.84 -4.60
C ARG A 146 6.56 1.17 -5.80
N THR A 147 6.24 -0.12 -5.69
CA THR A 147 5.52 -0.85 -6.74
C THR A 147 4.17 -0.21 -7.05
N ILE A 148 3.38 0.17 -6.03
CA ILE A 148 2.09 0.86 -6.22
C ILE A 148 2.29 2.20 -6.94
N ILE A 149 3.28 3.01 -6.53
CA ILE A 149 3.59 4.29 -7.15
C ILE A 149 3.95 4.09 -8.63
N GLN A 150 4.80 3.11 -8.92
CA GLN A 150 5.18 2.76 -10.29
C GLN A 150 3.97 2.26 -11.10
N CYS A 151 3.03 1.50 -10.50
CA CYS A 151 1.78 1.15 -11.18
C CYS A 151 0.97 2.41 -11.56
N VAL A 152 0.87 3.42 -10.68
CA VAL A 152 0.17 4.68 -11.00
C VAL A 152 0.83 5.40 -12.17
N VAL A 153 2.16 5.44 -12.23
CA VAL A 153 2.92 6.08 -13.33
C VAL A 153 2.66 5.40 -14.67
N HIS A 154 2.61 4.06 -14.68
CA HIS A 154 2.54 3.26 -15.92
C HIS A 154 1.13 2.87 -16.35
N LEU A 155 0.10 3.18 -15.56
CA LEU A 155 -1.29 2.94 -15.94
C LEU A 155 -1.83 4.11 -16.75
N GLU A 156 -2.40 3.79 -17.90
CA GLU A 156 -3.08 4.77 -18.73
C GLU A 156 -4.30 5.34 -18.01
N ARG A 157 -4.57 6.63 -18.16
CA ARG A 157 -5.66 7.32 -17.45
C ARG A 157 -7.06 6.78 -17.79
N CYS A 158 -7.24 6.16 -18.96
CA CYS A 158 -8.50 5.53 -19.36
C CYS A 158 -8.71 4.15 -18.72
N ASN A 159 -7.69 3.58 -18.06
CA ASN A 159 -7.80 2.29 -17.41
C ASN A 159 -8.74 2.43 -16.17
N PRO A 160 -9.76 1.58 -16.05
CA PRO A 160 -10.76 1.69 -14.98
C PRO A 160 -10.16 1.52 -13.58
N LEU A 161 -8.98 0.91 -13.45
CA LEU A 161 -8.33 0.62 -12.18
C LEU A 161 -7.46 1.76 -11.65
N VAL A 162 -7.18 2.82 -12.43
CA VAL A 162 -6.30 3.91 -11.98
C VAL A 162 -6.80 4.54 -10.68
N GLY A 163 -8.11 4.78 -10.58
CA GLY A 163 -8.72 5.32 -9.36
C GLY A 163 -8.52 4.42 -8.13
N ASN A 164 -8.56 3.10 -8.33
CA ASN A 164 -8.37 2.13 -7.27
C ASN A 164 -6.90 2.02 -6.85
N VAL A 165 -5.95 2.04 -7.79
CA VAL A 165 -4.51 2.03 -7.47
C VAL A 165 -4.11 3.32 -6.74
N VAL A 166 -4.65 4.48 -7.17
CA VAL A 166 -4.45 5.75 -6.45
C VAL A 166 -5.04 5.67 -5.04
N ALA A 167 -6.25 5.13 -4.87
CA ALA A 167 -6.86 4.98 -3.55
C ALA A 167 -6.01 4.08 -2.63
N MET A 168 -5.46 3.00 -3.17
CA MET A 168 -4.54 2.09 -2.47
C MET A 168 -3.25 2.82 -2.04
N MET A 169 -2.62 3.59 -2.93
CA MET A 169 -1.44 4.42 -2.61
C MET A 169 -1.75 5.41 -1.49
N ILE A 170 -2.85 6.14 -1.62
CA ILE A 170 -3.30 7.14 -0.65
C ILE A 170 -3.61 6.49 0.70
N SER A 171 -4.15 5.27 0.72
CA SER A 171 -4.41 4.51 1.94
C SER A 171 -3.13 4.16 2.69
N VAL A 172 -2.08 3.71 1.98
CA VAL A 172 -0.75 3.45 2.60
C VAL A 172 -0.17 4.74 3.19
N LEU A 173 -0.08 5.80 2.39
CA LEU A 173 0.49 7.09 2.83
C LEU A 173 -0.28 7.72 4.00
N ARG A 174 -1.60 7.50 4.06
CA ARG A 174 -2.46 7.99 5.16
C ARG A 174 -2.05 7.39 6.50
N GLN A 175 -1.78 6.09 6.51
CA GLN A 175 -1.50 5.32 7.73
C GLN A 175 -0.03 5.42 8.18
N MET A 176 0.86 5.89 7.30
CA MET A 176 2.23 6.23 7.66
C MET A 176 2.29 7.37 8.69
N THR A 177 3.15 7.22 9.70
CA THR A 177 3.46 8.19 10.75
C THR A 177 4.85 8.79 10.46
N PRO A 178 5.30 9.83 11.18
CA PRO A 178 6.66 10.35 11.00
C PRO A 178 7.75 9.28 11.12
N TYR A 179 7.56 8.30 12.02
CA TYR A 179 8.45 7.14 12.13
C TYR A 179 8.52 6.34 10.82
N HIS A 180 7.36 6.01 10.25
CA HIS A 180 7.26 5.28 8.98
C HIS A 180 7.98 6.03 7.84
N TYR A 181 7.75 7.33 7.70
CA TYR A 181 8.48 8.13 6.69
C TYR A 181 9.99 8.05 6.89
N ASN A 182 10.48 8.24 8.12
CA ASN A 182 11.91 8.17 8.42
C ASN A 182 12.51 6.78 8.13
N GLN A 183 11.81 5.72 8.52
CA GLN A 183 12.21 4.34 8.25
C GLN A 183 12.28 4.07 6.74
N TYR A 184 11.27 4.49 5.98
CA TYR A 184 11.23 4.29 4.53
C TYR A 184 12.41 4.98 3.83
N ILE A 185 12.67 6.25 4.16
CA ILE A 185 13.78 7.02 3.58
C ILE A 185 15.13 6.39 3.97
N SER A 186 15.26 5.88 5.20
CA SER A 186 16.50 5.25 5.67
C SER A 186 16.76 3.87 5.04
N ASN A 187 15.75 3.24 4.43
CA ASN A 187 15.87 1.94 3.78
C ASN A 187 16.53 2.01 2.38
N PHE A 188 16.63 3.21 1.78
CA PHE A 188 17.32 3.36 0.50
C PHE A 188 18.83 3.24 0.68
N VAL A 189 19.43 2.26 0.00
CA VAL A 189 20.86 1.97 0.09
C VAL A 189 21.69 3.06 -0.59
N THR A 190 21.25 3.55 -1.75
CA THR A 190 21.97 4.57 -2.51
C THR A 190 21.22 5.89 -2.56
N LYS A 191 21.99 6.98 -2.64
CA LYS A 191 21.44 8.32 -2.85
C LYS A 191 20.66 8.40 -4.17
N THR A 192 21.11 7.69 -5.20
CA THR A 192 20.45 7.61 -6.51
C THR A 192 19.08 6.95 -6.41
N ASP A 193 18.97 5.81 -5.74
CA ASP A 193 17.67 5.13 -5.59
C ASP A 193 16.65 6.00 -4.82
N LEU A 194 17.14 6.73 -3.80
CA LEU A 194 16.32 7.68 -3.07
C LEU A 194 15.89 8.84 -3.96
N LEU A 195 16.80 9.39 -4.77
CA LEU A 195 16.51 10.47 -5.71
C LEU A 195 15.43 10.04 -6.71
N ASP A 196 15.57 8.86 -7.30
CA ASP A 196 14.62 8.29 -8.25
C ASP A 196 13.23 8.13 -7.60
N PHE A 197 13.17 7.58 -6.39
CA PHE A 197 11.90 7.48 -5.66
C PHE A 197 11.25 8.85 -5.42
N ILE A 198 12.02 9.85 -4.96
CA ILE A 198 11.47 11.19 -4.69
C ILE A 198 10.98 11.83 -6.00
N MET A 199 11.70 11.64 -7.10
CA MET A 199 11.28 12.11 -8.42
C MET A 199 9.98 11.42 -8.87
N GLU A 200 9.89 10.09 -8.74
CA GLU A 200 8.69 9.29 -9.04
C GLU A 200 7.47 9.81 -8.27
N ILE A 201 7.56 9.94 -6.94
CA ILE A 201 6.41 10.35 -6.12
C ILE A 201 5.99 11.81 -6.36
N LEU A 202 6.93 12.72 -6.59
CA LEU A 202 6.62 14.12 -6.94
C LEU A 202 5.91 14.21 -8.29
N LEU A 203 6.33 13.41 -9.28
CA LEU A 203 5.67 13.35 -10.58
C LEU A 203 4.24 12.82 -10.45
N VAL A 204 4.02 11.76 -9.67
CA VAL A 204 2.69 11.22 -9.40
C VAL A 204 1.82 12.27 -8.70
N PHE A 205 2.31 12.93 -7.66
CA PHE A 205 1.55 13.97 -6.96
C PHE A 205 1.17 15.12 -7.90
N ARG A 206 2.11 15.62 -8.69
CA ARG A 206 1.85 16.68 -9.69
C ARG A 206 0.79 16.23 -10.68
N ASP A 207 0.90 15.03 -11.21
CA ASP A 207 -0.05 14.49 -12.20
C ASP A 207 -1.45 14.31 -11.59
N LEU A 208 -1.57 13.85 -10.35
CA LEU A 208 -2.85 13.68 -9.66
C LEU A 208 -3.56 14.99 -9.34
N VAL A 209 -2.83 16.06 -9.00
CA VAL A 209 -3.45 17.38 -8.75
C VAL A 209 -3.74 18.15 -10.03
N SER A 210 -2.98 17.90 -11.10
CA SER A 210 -3.20 18.53 -12.40
C SER A 210 -4.32 17.85 -13.18
N LYS A 211 -4.46 16.52 -13.04
CA LYS A 211 -5.45 15.70 -13.72
C LYS A 211 -6.12 14.79 -12.69
N ALA A 212 -7.31 15.21 -12.26
CA ALA A 212 -8.09 14.45 -11.30
C ALA A 212 -8.45 13.06 -11.86
N VAL A 213 -8.24 12.04 -11.02
CA VAL A 213 -8.64 10.65 -11.32
C VAL A 213 -10.07 10.39 -10.87
N TYR A 214 -10.56 11.16 -9.91
CA TYR A 214 -11.92 11.07 -9.40
C TYR A 214 -12.83 12.12 -10.04
N PRO A 215 -14.13 11.82 -10.17
CA PRO A 215 -15.14 12.81 -10.56
C PRO A 215 -15.10 14.06 -9.69
N THR A 216 -15.33 15.24 -10.27
CA THR A 216 -15.21 16.54 -9.58
C THR A 216 -16.23 16.75 -8.46
N ASP A 217 -17.34 16.01 -8.50
CA ASP A 217 -18.37 15.97 -7.46
C ASP A 217 -17.95 15.13 -6.23
N TRP A 218 -16.94 14.25 -6.35
CA TRP A 218 -16.39 13.42 -5.27
C TRP A 218 -15.45 14.21 -4.34
N ASN A 219 -15.95 15.33 -3.83
CA ASN A 219 -15.18 16.32 -3.08
C ASN A 219 -14.54 15.75 -1.81
N GLU A 220 -15.21 14.83 -1.11
CA GLU A 220 -14.64 14.19 0.08
C GLU A 220 -13.38 13.37 -0.26
N MET A 221 -13.40 12.63 -1.37
CA MET A 221 -12.24 11.86 -1.85
C MET A 221 -11.12 12.78 -2.31
N ILE A 222 -11.45 13.81 -3.09
CA ILE A 222 -10.46 14.79 -3.59
C ILE A 222 -9.78 15.53 -2.42
N MET A 223 -10.55 16.00 -1.44
CA MET A 223 -10.01 16.70 -0.28
C MET A 223 -9.17 15.78 0.61
N LEU A 224 -9.61 14.53 0.81
CA LEU A 224 -8.84 13.54 1.55
C LEU A 224 -7.51 13.26 0.84
N GLN A 225 -7.52 13.00 -0.47
CA GLN A 225 -6.32 12.82 -1.29
C GLN A 225 -5.37 14.00 -1.13
N ASN A 226 -5.86 15.23 -1.32
CA ASN A 226 -5.04 16.43 -1.22
C ASN A 226 -4.44 16.61 0.18
N SER A 227 -5.19 16.33 1.24
CA SER A 227 -4.68 16.41 2.60
C SER A 227 -3.54 15.41 2.88
N ILE A 228 -3.62 14.21 2.29
CA ILE A 228 -2.61 13.16 2.42
C ILE A 228 -1.38 13.47 1.57
N ILE A 229 -1.59 13.96 0.34
CA ILE A 229 -0.51 14.44 -0.53
C ILE A 229 0.25 15.57 0.16
N LEU A 230 -0.43 16.56 0.74
CA LEU A 230 0.21 17.66 1.45
C LEU A 230 1.04 17.15 2.64
N LYS A 231 0.48 16.23 3.45
CA LYS A 231 1.22 15.60 4.56
C LYS A 231 2.48 14.88 4.06
N ALA A 232 2.39 14.10 2.99
CA ALA A 232 3.53 13.39 2.42
C ALA A 232 4.58 14.36 1.84
N LEU A 233 4.12 15.39 1.11
CA LEU A 233 4.95 16.42 0.50
C LEU A 233 5.81 17.15 1.54
N ARG A 234 5.29 17.35 2.77
CA ARG A 234 6.04 17.90 3.91
C ARG A 234 7.18 17.00 4.40
N HIS A 235 6.96 15.69 4.43
CA HIS A 235 8.03 14.76 4.80
C HIS A 235 9.10 14.68 3.71
N PHE A 236 8.68 14.72 2.45
CA PHE A 236 9.60 14.71 1.32
C PHE A 236 10.35 16.04 1.14
N SER A 237 9.75 17.19 1.47
CA SER A 237 10.45 18.49 1.44
C SER A 237 11.63 18.50 2.42
N VAL A 238 11.43 17.99 3.63
CA VAL A 238 12.48 17.77 4.63
C VAL A 238 13.57 16.85 4.07
N THR A 239 13.19 15.73 3.47
CA THR A 239 14.15 14.79 2.85
C THR A 239 14.97 15.47 1.75
N ILE A 240 14.34 16.27 0.90
CA ILE A 240 15.01 16.98 -0.19
C ILE A 240 16.05 17.96 0.34
N ARG A 241 15.66 18.77 1.31
CA ARG A 241 16.59 19.69 1.96
C ARG A 241 17.76 18.93 2.61
N ASP A 242 17.47 17.89 3.37
CA ASP A 242 18.51 17.24 4.18
C ASP A 242 19.45 16.36 3.35
N ARG A 243 19.00 15.83 2.21
CA ARG A 243 19.78 14.87 1.39
C ARG A 243 20.25 15.40 0.03
N PHE A 244 19.64 16.46 -0.49
CA PHE A 244 19.84 16.92 -1.86
C PHE A 244 20.20 18.41 -1.99
N THR A 245 20.59 19.07 -0.90
CA THR A 245 21.15 20.44 -0.93
C THR A 245 22.63 20.45 -1.27
N ASN A 246 23.40 19.47 -0.76
CA ASN A 246 24.85 19.41 -0.97
C ASN A 246 25.33 17.96 -1.22
N PRO A 247 25.78 17.61 -2.44
CA PRO A 247 25.72 18.44 -3.64
C PRO A 247 24.28 18.74 -4.05
N PHE A 248 24.09 19.89 -4.68
CA PHE A 248 22.77 20.40 -5.05
C PHE A 248 22.18 19.64 -6.22
N GLU A 249 21.05 18.95 -6.00
CA GLU A 249 20.33 18.23 -7.06
C GLU A 249 19.22 19.12 -7.64
N TYR A 250 19.55 19.96 -8.61
CA TYR A 250 18.59 20.91 -9.21
C TYR A 250 17.25 20.30 -9.60
N GLN A 251 17.26 19.08 -10.17
CA GLN A 251 16.08 18.47 -10.77
C GLN A 251 14.99 18.15 -9.73
N VAL A 252 15.37 17.66 -8.55
CA VAL A 252 14.39 17.31 -7.49
C VAL A 252 13.82 18.56 -6.82
N TRP A 253 14.65 19.59 -6.61
CA TRP A 253 14.21 20.88 -6.13
C TRP A 253 13.21 21.53 -7.11
N ASN A 254 13.55 21.54 -8.40
CA ASN A 254 12.67 22.08 -9.43
C ASN A 254 11.34 21.31 -9.50
N ASN A 255 11.38 19.97 -9.45
CA ASN A 255 10.18 19.15 -9.44
C ASN A 255 9.31 19.34 -8.20
N PHE A 256 9.93 19.57 -7.03
CA PHE A 256 9.20 19.92 -5.82
C PHE A 256 8.42 21.23 -6.01
N PHE A 257 9.06 22.31 -6.48
CA PHE A 257 8.38 23.59 -6.68
C PHE A 257 7.27 23.48 -7.72
N HIS A 258 7.50 22.78 -8.84
CA HIS A 258 6.43 22.54 -9.82
C HIS A 258 5.25 21.76 -9.23
N CYS A 259 5.51 20.73 -8.43
CA CYS A 259 4.47 19.98 -7.74
C CYS A 259 3.69 20.86 -6.75
N ALA A 260 4.39 21.66 -5.95
CA ALA A 260 3.78 22.54 -4.95
C ALA A 260 2.95 23.66 -5.60
N ILE A 261 3.43 24.24 -6.70
CA ILE A 261 2.68 25.24 -7.48
C ILE A 261 1.43 24.61 -8.08
N ALA A 262 1.53 23.44 -8.72
CA ALA A 262 0.37 22.73 -9.26
C ALA A 262 -0.66 22.39 -8.18
N PHE A 263 -0.18 21.99 -6.98
CA PHE A 263 -1.03 21.75 -5.83
C PHE A 263 -1.76 23.03 -5.38
N LEU A 264 -1.09 24.18 -5.34
CA LEU A 264 -1.68 25.46 -4.94
C LEU A 264 -2.74 25.98 -5.92
N THR A 265 -2.49 25.82 -7.23
CA THR A 265 -3.31 26.43 -8.29
C THR A 265 -4.46 25.55 -8.74
N GLN A 266 -4.57 24.31 -8.27
CA GLN A 266 -5.65 23.41 -8.66
C GLN A 266 -7.03 23.96 -8.29
N ASP A 267 -8.02 23.75 -9.16
CA ASP A 267 -9.39 24.25 -8.98
C ASP A 267 -10.05 23.76 -7.69
N ALA A 268 -9.76 22.51 -7.30
CA ALA A 268 -10.31 21.90 -6.11
C ALA A 268 -9.95 22.66 -4.82
N LEU A 269 -8.86 23.43 -4.80
CA LEU A 269 -8.43 24.20 -3.62
C LEU A 269 -8.75 25.69 -3.72
N GLN A 270 -9.35 26.17 -4.82
CA GLN A 270 -9.83 27.55 -4.93
C GLN A 270 -11.16 27.68 -4.17
N LEU A 271 -11.08 27.70 -2.84
CA LEU A 271 -12.21 27.66 -1.92
C LEU A 271 -13.24 28.79 -2.16
N GLU A 272 -12.78 29.91 -2.73
CA GLU A 272 -13.55 31.05 -3.22
C GLU A 272 -14.66 30.68 -4.22
N ASN A 273 -14.45 29.63 -5.01
CA ASN A 273 -15.41 29.15 -6.01
C ASN A 273 -16.52 28.28 -5.43
N PHE A 274 -16.42 27.89 -4.16
CA PHE A 274 -17.44 27.07 -3.48
C PHE A 274 -18.39 27.92 -2.65
N SER A 275 -19.59 27.38 -2.41
CA SER A 275 -20.55 27.98 -1.48
C SER A 275 -19.96 28.14 -0.08
N GLN A 276 -20.43 29.15 0.66
CA GLN A 276 -19.94 29.45 2.01
C GLN A 276 -20.02 28.23 2.94
N ASN A 277 -21.11 27.47 2.88
CA ASN A 277 -21.30 26.27 3.69
C ASN A 277 -20.26 25.19 3.37
N LYS A 278 -19.99 24.95 2.08
CA LYS A 278 -18.99 23.95 1.65
C LYS A 278 -17.58 24.40 2.05
N ARG A 279 -17.24 25.66 1.81
CA ARG A 279 -15.97 26.27 2.23
C ARG A 279 -15.73 26.11 3.73
N ASN A 280 -16.71 26.47 4.56
CA ASN A 280 -16.60 26.38 6.02
C ASN A 280 -16.36 24.94 6.49
N LYS A 281 -17.05 23.95 5.89
CA LYS A 281 -16.84 22.53 6.21
C LYS A 281 -15.44 22.05 5.84
N ILE A 282 -14.93 22.43 4.67
CA ILE A 282 -13.58 22.07 4.23
C ILE A 282 -12.54 22.67 5.17
N ILE A 283 -12.63 23.97 5.47
CA ILE A 283 -11.69 24.65 6.37
C ILE A 283 -11.73 24.07 7.79
N LEU A 284 -12.91 23.74 8.30
CA LEU A 284 -13.05 23.13 9.63
C LEU A 284 -12.27 21.81 9.73
N ARG A 285 -12.37 20.97 8.69
CA ARG A 285 -11.80 19.62 8.67
C ARG A 285 -10.33 19.58 8.24
N TYR A 286 -9.98 20.30 7.18
CA TYR A 286 -8.68 20.20 6.51
C TYR A 286 -7.80 21.45 6.65
N LYS A 287 -8.33 22.53 7.25
CA LYS A 287 -7.73 23.87 7.21
C LYS A 287 -7.57 24.38 5.78
N ASP A 288 -6.87 25.50 5.61
CA ASP A 288 -6.55 26.04 4.30
C ASP A 288 -5.27 25.38 3.78
N MET A 289 -5.43 24.32 2.97
CA MET A 289 -4.30 23.60 2.39
C MET A 289 -3.44 24.47 1.45
N ARG A 290 -3.99 25.54 0.84
CA ARG A 290 -3.19 26.47 0.04
C ARG A 290 -2.22 27.24 0.92
N ARG A 291 -2.72 27.79 2.03
CA ARG A 291 -1.89 28.49 3.01
C ARG A 291 -0.77 27.59 3.54
N GLU A 292 -1.11 26.37 3.92
CA GLU A 292 -0.16 25.39 4.44
C GLU A 292 0.95 25.05 3.42
N THR A 293 0.58 24.86 2.15
CA THR A 293 1.56 24.62 1.06
C THR A 293 2.43 25.85 0.81
N GLY A 294 1.86 27.06 0.90
CA GLY A 294 2.63 28.31 0.78
C GLY A 294 3.73 28.45 1.83
N PHE A 295 3.48 27.99 3.08
CA PHE A 295 4.51 27.92 4.10
C PHE A 295 5.63 26.93 3.75
N GLU A 296 5.30 25.77 3.15
CA GLU A 296 6.30 24.81 2.70
C GLU A 296 7.18 25.37 1.56
N ILE A 297 6.57 26.02 0.57
CA ILE A 297 7.31 26.68 -0.53
C ILE A 297 8.24 27.73 0.04
N ARG A 298 7.74 28.57 0.95
CA ARG A 298 8.55 29.60 1.62
C ARG A 298 9.73 28.96 2.37
N ALA A 299 9.49 27.91 3.15
CA ALA A 299 10.53 27.22 3.90
C ALA A 299 11.60 26.62 2.97
N MET A 300 11.19 25.97 1.88
CA MET A 300 12.11 25.42 0.89
C MET A 300 12.91 26.50 0.17
N TRP A 301 12.27 27.61 -0.22
CA TRP A 301 12.92 28.73 -0.88
C TRP A 301 14.08 29.31 -0.05
N PHE A 302 13.87 29.52 1.26
CA PHE A 302 14.93 30.03 2.15
C PHE A 302 16.11 29.08 2.35
N ASN A 303 15.99 27.80 1.96
CA ASN A 303 17.07 26.83 2.05
C ASN A 303 17.90 26.72 0.75
N LEU A 304 17.60 27.51 -0.28
CA LEU A 304 18.36 27.51 -1.54
C LEU A 304 19.67 28.32 -1.48
N GLY A 305 19.94 29.03 -0.38
CA GLY A 305 21.08 29.94 -0.24
C GLY A 305 20.69 31.39 -0.44
#